data_AF-A0A9W8J0V0-F1
#
_entry.id   AF-A0A9W8J0V0-F1
#
_cell.length_a   1.000
_cell.length_b   1.000
_cell.length_c   1.000
_cell.angle_alpha   90.00
_cell.angle_beta   90.00
_cell.angle_gamma   90.00
#
_symmetry.space_group_name_H-M   'P 1'
#
loop_
_entity.id
_entity.type
_entity.pdbx_description
1 polymer ?
#
loop_
_entity_poly.entity_id
_entity_poly.type
_entity_poly.pdbx_seq_one_letter_code
_entity_poly.pdbx_strand_id
1 'polypeptide(L)'
;MFKSEPEVEVMEIGSRNSPPSGPDEACRSLLSILREPLSSSGCSSQVRAALRRIDDACGPSLATRTKFAKSQPQLLRAAIGFLTLKKSPVERAAIMQSLARCHCPECLMFMALEYTEDAPDEVFVLNPKFMTLFIGTFTTLLSLVLVDLTRGRFRNRKSDKPADAQPWPIGPDDLLPYGMKDSVEALSGWASGNYGFEPHVLQFVGKVASFYLPFCQDVVRPPYKLSVILPLQQLENAMKRYADPSLGELTERATEFESEVRLASNILQDIGLTSQSNVFFTVDSKRTLSVFKRLLEHLSRLPIPREIFADMVPQFEDYVVIAQSHVDEDEGRIPQLGELLSRITLPSEDDPKEGYNMMVIARRGGCWNVSCIANSEGLRTPLCAQCDLIRYCSKRCQKEAWNHAKVPHKPVCMKIRSFRERVGSDAWAKIWAPDYNWERFEALCRAKSIDMRLIQDIGSALVKH
;
A
#
# COMPACT_ATOMS: atom_id res chain seq x y z
N MET A 1 -19.06 74.63 3.18
CA MET A 1 -18.30 73.63 3.96
C MET A 1 -18.70 72.26 3.41
N PHE A 2 -18.05 71.83 2.33
CA PHE A 2 -18.34 70.55 1.68
C PHE A 2 -17.62 69.45 2.45
N LYS A 3 -18.36 68.45 2.94
CA LYS A 3 -17.79 67.24 3.56
C LYS A 3 -17.11 66.44 2.46
N SER A 4 -15.81 66.23 2.61
CA SER A 4 -15.01 65.31 1.79
C SER A 4 -15.56 63.90 1.93
N GLU A 5 -15.90 63.27 0.80
CA GLU A 5 -16.24 61.86 0.74
C GLU A 5 -15.01 61.01 1.13
N PRO A 6 -15.22 59.86 1.80
CA PRO A 6 -14.12 58.98 2.18
C PRO A 6 -13.52 58.35 0.93
N GLU A 7 -12.19 58.46 0.79
CA GLU A 7 -11.42 57.72 -0.20
C GLU A 7 -11.73 56.23 -0.07
N VAL A 8 -12.37 55.66 -1.10
CA VAL A 8 -12.52 54.22 -1.24
C VAL A 8 -11.12 53.67 -1.49
N GLU A 9 -10.52 53.13 -0.44
CA GLU A 9 -9.28 52.37 -0.53
C GLU A 9 -9.53 51.22 -1.51
N VAL A 10 -8.99 51.34 -2.73
CA VAL A 10 -9.02 50.29 -3.73
C VAL A 10 -8.19 49.15 -3.14
N MET A 11 -8.89 48.23 -2.46
CA MET A 11 -8.31 46.98 -1.99
C MET A 11 -7.74 46.30 -3.22
N GLU A 12 -6.41 46.38 -3.40
CA GLU A 12 -5.71 45.64 -4.43
C GLU A 12 -6.18 44.19 -4.30
N ILE A 13 -6.93 43.73 -5.29
CA ILE A 13 -7.27 42.32 -5.45
C ILE A 13 -5.95 41.64 -5.81
N GLY A 14 -5.12 41.45 -4.78
CA GLY A 14 -3.76 40.97 -4.91
C GLY A 14 -3.76 39.62 -5.60
N SER A 15 -2.63 39.32 -6.26
CA SER A 15 -2.35 38.16 -7.13
C SER A 15 -2.49 36.76 -6.51
N ARG A 16 -3.27 36.63 -5.42
CA ARG A 16 -3.53 35.42 -4.62
C ARG A 16 -4.09 34.24 -5.40
N ASN A 17 -4.44 34.41 -6.67
CA ASN A 17 -5.02 33.35 -7.49
C ASN A 17 -4.07 32.69 -8.50
N SER A 18 -2.80 33.11 -8.54
CA SER A 18 -1.84 32.52 -9.49
C SER A 18 -1.54 31.06 -9.13
N PRO A 19 -1.50 30.13 -10.11
CA PRO A 19 -1.08 28.76 -9.84
C PRO A 19 0.36 28.73 -9.31
N PRO A 20 0.71 27.76 -8.44
CA PRO A 20 2.03 27.70 -7.83
C PRO A 20 3.12 27.61 -8.91
N SER A 21 4.12 28.49 -8.79
CA SER A 21 5.21 28.64 -9.75
C SER A 21 6.20 27.47 -9.74
N GLY A 22 6.32 26.78 -8.60
CA GLY A 22 7.23 25.65 -8.40
C GLY A 22 6.77 24.66 -7.32
N PRO A 23 7.51 23.55 -7.13
CA PRO A 23 7.11 22.47 -6.23
C PRO A 23 7.02 22.90 -4.76
N ASP A 24 7.90 23.78 -4.29
CA ASP A 24 7.86 24.26 -2.89
C ASP A 24 6.62 25.13 -2.60
N GLU A 25 6.19 25.92 -3.58
CA GLU A 25 4.95 26.69 -3.48
C GLU A 25 3.71 25.77 -3.53
N ALA A 26 3.74 24.77 -4.42
CA ALA A 26 2.69 23.75 -4.50
C ALA A 26 2.56 22.97 -3.17
N CYS A 27 3.69 22.54 -2.58
CA CYS A 27 3.71 21.88 -1.28
C CYS A 27 3.17 22.78 -0.17
N ARG A 28 3.53 24.08 -0.13
CA ARG A 28 3.00 25.04 0.85
C ARG A 28 1.49 25.25 0.69
N SER A 29 1.00 25.37 -0.53
CA SER A 29 -0.43 25.52 -0.81
C SER A 29 -1.21 24.29 -0.31
N LEU A 30 -0.76 23.08 -0.67
CA LEU A 30 -1.41 21.84 -0.26
C LEU A 30 -1.30 21.59 1.24
N LEU A 31 -0.19 21.99 1.87
CA LEU A 31 -0.02 21.95 3.33
C LEU A 31 -1.10 22.78 4.04
N SER A 32 -1.39 23.99 3.55
CA SER A 32 -2.45 24.83 4.10
C SER A 32 -3.83 24.18 3.93
N ILE A 33 -4.11 23.62 2.75
CA ILE A 33 -5.37 22.92 2.46
C ILE A 33 -5.57 21.70 3.37
N LEU A 34 -4.54 20.89 3.58
CA LEU A 34 -4.64 19.69 4.41
C LEU A 34 -4.86 20.02 5.89
N ARG A 35 -4.31 21.15 6.37
CA ARG A 35 -4.51 21.62 7.75
C ARG A 35 -5.92 22.17 7.96
N GLU A 36 -6.43 22.94 6.99
CA GLU A 36 -7.71 23.65 7.10
C GLU A 36 -8.57 23.47 5.83
N PRO A 37 -9.08 22.26 5.56
CA PRO A 37 -9.73 21.93 4.28
C PRO A 37 -11.07 22.65 4.04
N LEU A 38 -11.68 23.19 5.09
CA LEU A 38 -12.93 23.96 5.01
C LEU A 38 -12.68 25.47 4.91
N SER A 39 -11.47 25.94 5.25
CA SER A 39 -11.10 27.36 5.26
C SER A 39 -10.14 27.73 4.12
N SER A 40 -9.70 26.75 3.33
CA SER A 40 -8.71 26.99 2.29
C SER A 40 -9.30 27.90 1.20
N SER A 41 -8.60 28.99 0.91
CA SER A 41 -8.96 29.92 -0.16
C SER A 41 -8.70 29.37 -1.57
N GLY A 42 -8.02 28.22 -1.68
CA GLY A 42 -7.64 27.64 -2.96
C GLY A 42 -8.82 26.98 -3.68
N CYS A 43 -9.00 27.28 -4.96
CA CYS A 43 -10.02 26.60 -5.79
C CYS A 43 -9.53 25.21 -6.27
N SER A 44 -10.45 24.34 -6.69
CA SER A 44 -10.08 22.98 -7.15
C SER A 44 -9.06 22.94 -8.30
N SER A 45 -9.05 23.96 -9.17
CA SER A 45 -8.04 24.09 -10.23
C SER A 45 -6.64 24.41 -9.70
N GLN A 46 -6.52 25.25 -8.68
CA GLN A 46 -5.23 25.52 -8.02
C GLN A 46 -4.73 24.28 -7.29
N VAL A 47 -5.63 23.55 -6.63
CA VAL A 47 -5.30 22.27 -5.98
C VAL A 47 -4.79 21.28 -7.03
N ARG A 48 -5.47 21.15 -8.18
CA ARG A 48 -5.05 20.29 -9.29
C ARG A 48 -3.70 20.70 -9.87
N ALA A 49 -3.48 22.00 -10.07
CA ALA A 49 -2.19 22.52 -10.53
C ALA A 49 -1.08 22.18 -9.53
N ALA A 50 -1.31 22.38 -8.23
CA ALA A 50 -0.36 22.03 -7.19
C ALA A 50 -0.04 20.53 -7.16
N LEU A 51 -1.04 19.66 -7.28
CA LEU A 51 -0.86 18.21 -7.34
C LEU A 51 -0.03 17.80 -8.57
N ARG A 52 -0.30 18.36 -9.75
CA ARG A 52 0.49 18.10 -10.97
C ARG A 52 1.95 18.53 -10.80
N ARG A 53 2.20 19.71 -10.21
CA ARG A 53 3.57 20.17 -9.94
C ARG A 53 4.33 19.24 -8.98
N ILE A 54 3.64 18.65 -8.01
CA ILE A 54 4.23 17.63 -7.13
C ILE A 54 4.55 16.36 -7.91
N ASP A 55 3.65 15.91 -8.79
CA ASP A 55 3.86 14.71 -9.61
C ASP A 55 5.03 14.89 -10.58
N ASP A 56 5.13 16.04 -11.25
CA ASP A 56 6.26 16.41 -12.11
C ASP A 56 7.59 16.40 -11.33
N ALA A 57 7.61 16.99 -10.12
CA ALA A 57 8.80 17.07 -9.28
C ALA A 57 9.23 15.71 -8.68
N CYS A 58 8.28 14.79 -8.53
CA CYS A 58 8.50 13.42 -8.12
C CYS A 58 9.36 12.64 -9.15
N GLY A 59 9.21 12.97 -10.44
CA GLY A 59 9.90 12.31 -11.55
C GLY A 59 9.44 10.86 -11.78
N PRO A 60 9.95 10.20 -12.84
CA PRO A 60 9.40 8.92 -13.30
C PRO A 60 9.85 7.72 -12.47
N SER A 61 10.95 7.83 -11.72
CA SER A 61 11.55 6.68 -11.03
C SER A 61 11.08 6.56 -9.57
N LEU A 62 10.95 5.33 -9.07
CA LEU A 62 10.62 5.08 -7.66
C LEU A 62 11.60 5.77 -6.69
N ALA A 63 12.89 5.83 -7.04
CA ALA A 63 13.93 6.45 -6.23
C ALA A 63 13.77 7.98 -6.15
N THR A 64 13.49 8.65 -7.27
CA THR A 64 13.25 10.11 -7.30
C THR A 64 11.98 10.47 -6.53
N ARG A 65 10.91 9.70 -6.70
CA ARG A 65 9.63 9.90 -5.97
C ARG A 65 9.81 9.75 -4.46
N THR A 66 10.50 8.69 -4.04
CA THR A 66 10.83 8.44 -2.63
C THR A 66 11.71 9.55 -2.06
N LYS A 67 12.70 10.03 -2.82
CA LYS A 67 13.58 11.14 -2.41
C LYS A 67 12.77 12.44 -2.24
N PHE A 68 11.88 12.74 -3.19
CA PHE A 68 10.98 13.90 -3.10
C PHE A 68 10.10 13.81 -1.86
N ALA A 69 9.39 12.70 -1.65
CA ALA A 69 8.52 12.52 -0.49
C ALA A 69 9.26 12.74 0.84
N LYS A 70 10.45 12.15 1.00
CA LYS A 70 11.30 12.32 2.20
C LYS A 70 11.75 13.77 2.44
N SER A 71 11.82 14.59 1.40
CA SER A 71 12.20 16.00 1.51
C SER A 71 11.07 16.89 2.04
N GLN A 72 9.83 16.39 2.12
CA GLN A 72 8.63 17.16 2.46
C GLN A 72 7.96 16.69 3.77
N PRO A 73 8.65 16.66 4.92
CA PRO A 73 8.11 16.06 6.15
C PRO A 73 6.88 16.78 6.71
N GLN A 74 6.77 18.11 6.54
CA GLN A 74 5.59 18.86 6.97
C GLN A 74 4.34 18.48 6.18
N LEU A 75 4.49 18.31 4.86
CA LEU A 75 3.41 17.89 3.99
C LEU A 75 2.94 16.48 4.36
N LEU A 76 3.88 15.56 4.63
CA LEU A 76 3.55 14.20 5.08
C LEU A 76 2.79 14.20 6.42
N ARG A 77 3.21 15.01 7.40
CA ARG A 77 2.50 15.16 8.68
C ARG A 77 1.08 15.69 8.50
N ALA A 78 0.90 16.71 7.68
CA ALA A 78 -0.42 17.23 7.39
C ALA A 78 -1.29 16.23 6.62
N ALA A 79 -0.71 15.49 5.68
CA ALA A 79 -1.41 14.46 4.93
C ALA A 79 -1.89 13.31 5.83
N ILE A 80 -1.00 12.78 6.67
CA ILE A 80 -1.39 11.70 7.59
C ILE A 80 -2.39 12.21 8.62
N GLY A 81 -2.22 13.44 9.14
CA GLY A 81 -3.18 14.09 10.01
C GLY A 81 -4.55 14.27 9.35
N PHE A 82 -4.60 14.69 8.09
CA PHE A 82 -5.85 14.82 7.34
C PHE A 82 -6.58 13.47 7.18
N LEU A 83 -5.84 12.41 6.83
CA LEU A 83 -6.41 11.07 6.60
C LEU A 83 -6.84 10.35 7.88
N THR A 84 -6.16 10.62 9.00
CA THR A 84 -6.39 9.92 10.28
C THR A 84 -7.24 10.71 11.27
N LEU A 85 -7.56 11.97 10.96
CA LEU A 85 -8.51 12.74 11.77
C LEU A 85 -9.91 12.16 11.62
N LYS A 86 -10.47 11.67 12.72
CA LYS A 86 -11.84 11.17 12.78
C LYS A 86 -12.82 12.29 12.44
N LYS A 87 -13.69 12.02 11.48
CA LYS A 87 -14.70 12.93 10.95
C LYS A 87 -16.03 12.20 10.83
N SER A 88 -17.13 12.90 11.03
CA SER A 88 -18.45 12.39 10.68
C SER A 88 -18.59 12.25 9.15
N PRO A 89 -19.53 11.42 8.65
CA PRO A 89 -19.84 11.36 7.22
C PRO A 89 -20.18 12.74 6.62
N VAL A 90 -20.90 13.58 7.37
CA VAL A 90 -21.29 14.93 6.95
C VAL A 90 -20.07 15.84 6.80
N GLU A 91 -19.16 15.84 7.76
CA GLU A 91 -17.91 16.63 7.67
C GLU A 91 -17.02 16.17 6.53
N ARG A 92 -16.90 14.86 6.28
CA ARG A 92 -16.16 14.34 5.13
C ARG A 92 -16.77 14.82 3.81
N ALA A 93 -18.10 14.73 3.67
CA ALA A 93 -18.80 15.24 2.50
C ALA A 93 -18.56 16.74 2.29
N ALA A 94 -18.64 17.55 3.36
CA ALA A 94 -18.36 18.97 3.32
C ALA A 94 -16.92 19.28 2.89
N ILE A 95 -15.95 18.52 3.37
CA ILE A 95 -14.53 18.64 2.96
C ILE A 95 -14.37 18.31 1.47
N MET A 96 -14.91 17.18 1.02
CA MET A 96 -14.78 16.80 -0.39
C MET A 96 -15.46 17.83 -1.30
N GLN A 97 -16.62 18.35 -0.89
CA GLN A 97 -17.32 19.41 -1.61
C GLN A 97 -16.50 20.70 -1.62
N SER A 98 -15.90 21.10 -0.49
CA SER A 98 -15.01 22.27 -0.40
C SER A 98 -13.83 22.14 -1.36
N LEU A 99 -13.15 20.98 -1.37
CA LEU A 99 -12.00 20.70 -2.23
C LEU A 99 -12.37 20.65 -3.72
N ALA A 100 -13.57 20.16 -4.04
CA ALA A 100 -14.05 20.04 -5.41
C ALA A 100 -14.63 21.36 -5.97
N ARG A 101 -15.07 22.27 -5.09
CA ARG A 101 -15.64 23.56 -5.49
C ARG A 101 -14.60 24.43 -6.18
N CYS A 102 -15.08 25.11 -7.22
CA CYS A 102 -14.30 26.09 -7.95
C CYS A 102 -15.10 27.37 -8.11
N HIS A 103 -14.50 28.49 -7.73
CA HIS A 103 -15.09 29.82 -7.88
C HIS A 103 -14.30 30.70 -8.86
N CYS A 104 -13.27 30.15 -9.53
CA CYS A 104 -12.46 30.93 -10.47
C CYS A 104 -13.15 31.02 -11.85
N PRO A 105 -13.19 32.20 -12.49
CA PRO A 105 -13.77 32.34 -13.83
C PRO A 105 -13.16 31.40 -14.87
N GLU A 106 -11.85 31.21 -14.79
CA GLU A 106 -11.08 30.35 -15.72
C GLU A 106 -11.54 28.89 -15.64
N CYS A 107 -11.85 28.41 -14.45
CA CYS A 107 -12.26 27.04 -14.24
C CYS A 107 -13.74 26.81 -14.49
N LEU A 108 -14.60 27.82 -14.36
CA LEU A 108 -15.96 27.79 -14.91
C LEU A 108 -15.92 27.60 -16.43
N MET A 109 -14.98 28.27 -17.12
CA MET A 109 -14.82 28.14 -18.57
C MET A 109 -14.32 26.75 -19.00
N PHE A 110 -13.36 26.15 -18.27
CA PHE A 110 -12.91 24.78 -18.55
C PHE A 110 -13.98 23.73 -18.24
N MET A 111 -14.76 23.89 -17.16
CA MET A 111 -15.87 22.98 -16.89
C MET A 111 -16.91 23.06 -18.00
N ALA A 112 -17.23 24.24 -18.53
CA ALA A 112 -18.17 24.39 -19.64
C ALA A 112 -17.72 23.65 -20.94
N LEU A 113 -16.43 23.34 -21.08
CA LEU A 113 -15.89 22.58 -22.23
C LEU A 113 -15.86 21.06 -22.00
N GLU A 114 -15.74 20.61 -20.74
CA GLU A 114 -15.71 19.17 -20.40
C GLU A 114 -17.12 18.60 -20.12
N TYR A 115 -18.10 19.43 -19.76
CA TYR A 115 -19.49 19.00 -19.59
C TYR A 115 -20.24 19.08 -20.92
N THR A 116 -20.59 17.91 -21.46
CA THR A 116 -21.52 17.76 -22.59
C THR A 116 -22.90 18.30 -22.21
N GLU A 117 -23.62 18.89 -23.17
CA GLU A 117 -24.90 19.63 -23.04
C GLU A 117 -26.04 18.90 -22.29
N ASP A 118 -25.89 17.63 -21.93
CA ASP A 118 -26.92 16.79 -21.29
C ASP A 118 -26.81 16.69 -19.75
N ALA A 119 -25.91 17.43 -19.08
CA ALA A 119 -25.81 17.40 -17.63
C ALA A 119 -26.85 18.32 -16.97
N PRO A 120 -27.87 17.79 -16.26
CA PRO A 120 -28.92 18.61 -15.65
C PRO A 120 -28.36 19.59 -14.60
N ASP A 121 -28.91 20.81 -14.60
CA ASP A 121 -28.42 22.03 -13.94
C ASP A 121 -28.19 22.00 -12.40
N GLU A 122 -28.45 20.90 -11.68
CA GLU A 122 -28.67 20.99 -10.22
C GLU A 122 -27.76 20.18 -9.29
N VAL A 123 -26.74 19.46 -9.74
CA VAL A 123 -25.83 18.78 -8.80
C VAL A 123 -24.39 18.97 -9.21
N PHE A 124 -23.63 19.68 -8.37
CA PHE A 124 -22.17 19.67 -8.39
C PHE A 124 -21.71 18.22 -8.14
N VAL A 125 -21.63 17.42 -9.19
CA VAL A 125 -21.19 16.02 -9.10
C VAL A 125 -19.71 16.09 -8.73
N LEU A 126 -19.42 15.67 -7.49
CA LEU A 126 -18.06 15.43 -7.01
C LEU A 126 -17.28 14.70 -8.10
N ASN A 127 -16.29 15.37 -8.71
CA ASN A 127 -15.48 14.77 -9.76
C ASN A 127 -14.63 13.65 -9.13
N PRO A 128 -14.96 12.36 -9.36
CA PRO A 128 -14.29 11.24 -8.68
C PRO A 128 -12.80 11.19 -9.03
N LYS A 129 -12.44 11.59 -10.26
CA LYS A 129 -11.06 11.64 -10.75
C LYS A 129 -10.22 12.66 -9.98
N PHE A 130 -10.80 13.82 -9.63
CA PHE A 130 -10.10 14.82 -8.82
C PHE A 130 -9.81 14.32 -7.42
N MET A 131 -10.80 13.73 -6.74
CA MET A 131 -10.58 13.19 -5.39
C MET A 131 -9.61 12.02 -5.38
N THR A 132 -9.66 11.17 -6.41
CA THR A 132 -8.68 10.10 -6.66
C THR A 132 -7.27 10.66 -6.82
N LEU A 133 -7.09 11.73 -7.60
CA LEU A 133 -5.79 12.41 -7.72
C LEU A 133 -5.33 12.98 -6.38
N PHE A 134 -6.21 13.68 -5.64
CA PHE A 134 -5.86 14.32 -4.37
C PHE A 134 -5.47 13.27 -3.31
N ILE A 135 -6.36 12.34 -2.99
CA ILE A 135 -6.13 11.31 -1.99
C ILE A 135 -5.01 10.38 -2.43
N GLY A 136 -5.02 9.94 -3.69
CA GLY A 136 -4.02 9.05 -4.27
C GLY A 136 -2.61 9.62 -4.22
N THR A 137 -2.44 10.93 -4.45
CA THR A 137 -1.13 11.59 -4.33
C THR A 137 -0.59 11.47 -2.90
N PHE A 138 -1.38 11.81 -1.89
CA PHE A 138 -0.91 11.81 -0.51
C PHE A 138 -0.70 10.41 0.05
N THR A 139 -1.62 9.47 -0.22
CA THR A 139 -1.43 8.07 0.17
C THR A 139 -0.20 7.46 -0.50
N THR A 140 0.07 7.81 -1.76
CA THR A 140 1.29 7.38 -2.47
C THR A 140 2.55 7.95 -1.82
N LEU A 141 2.61 9.25 -1.56
CA LEU A 141 3.77 9.88 -0.91
C LEU A 141 4.06 9.27 0.47
N LEU A 142 3.01 9.03 1.27
CA LEU A 142 3.13 8.38 2.57
C LEU A 142 3.64 6.93 2.42
N SER A 143 3.02 6.15 1.54
CA SER A 143 3.42 4.76 1.24
C SER A 143 4.87 4.65 0.79
N LEU A 144 5.34 5.54 -0.09
CA LEU A 144 6.73 5.57 -0.56
C LEU A 144 7.73 5.73 0.58
N VAL A 145 7.42 6.58 1.56
CA VAL A 145 8.28 6.76 2.73
C VAL A 145 8.26 5.55 3.65
N LEU A 146 7.10 4.91 3.83
CA LEU A 146 6.98 3.73 4.70
C LEU A 146 7.67 2.49 4.11
N VAL A 147 7.56 2.26 2.80
CA VAL A 147 8.19 1.11 2.12
C VAL A 147 9.71 1.16 2.17
N ASP A 148 10.30 2.35 2.21
CA ASP A 148 11.76 2.53 2.36
C ASP A 148 12.26 2.28 3.78
N LEU A 149 11.36 2.32 4.78
CA LEU A 149 11.72 2.09 6.16
C LEU A 149 11.73 0.60 6.47
N THR A 150 12.57 0.22 7.44
CA THR A 150 12.45 -1.12 8.00
C THR A 150 11.21 -1.19 8.90
N ARG A 151 10.44 -2.27 8.80
CA ARG A 151 9.25 -2.52 9.62
C ARG A 151 9.49 -2.18 11.09
N GLY A 152 8.58 -1.41 11.69
CA GLY A 152 8.62 -0.96 13.07
C GLY A 152 9.75 0.02 13.42
N ARG A 153 10.60 0.42 12.47
CA ARG A 153 11.73 1.34 12.71
C ARG A 153 11.39 2.74 12.24
N PHE A 154 11.13 3.60 13.21
CA PHE A 154 10.97 5.03 13.01
C PHE A 154 12.32 5.72 12.82
N ARG A 155 12.29 6.94 12.31
CA ARG A 155 13.49 7.75 12.10
C ARG A 155 13.97 8.34 13.42
N ASN A 156 15.29 8.42 13.59
CA ASN A 156 15.87 9.07 14.76
C ASN A 156 15.61 10.57 14.73
N ARG A 157 15.22 11.12 15.88
CA ARG A 157 15.11 12.56 16.10
C ARG A 157 16.50 13.19 16.03
N LYS A 158 16.59 14.32 15.33
CA LYS A 158 17.80 15.13 15.22
C LYS A 158 17.72 16.29 16.22
N SER A 159 18.61 16.35 17.21
CA SER A 159 18.53 17.36 18.28
C SER A 159 18.68 18.80 17.77
N ASP A 160 19.31 18.99 16.62
CA ASP A 160 19.59 20.29 15.98
C ASP A 160 18.43 20.83 15.13
N LYS A 161 17.35 20.06 14.92
CA LYS A 161 16.25 20.45 14.04
C LYS A 161 14.94 20.72 14.79
N PRO A 162 14.15 21.73 14.38
CA PRO A 162 12.80 21.93 14.92
C PRO A 162 11.91 20.73 14.58
N ALA A 163 10.84 20.53 15.35
CA ALA A 163 9.91 19.40 15.21
C ALA A 163 9.41 19.23 13.76
N ASP A 164 9.05 20.34 13.11
CA ASP A 164 8.50 20.33 11.75
C ASP A 164 9.54 20.00 10.66
N ALA A 165 10.83 20.18 10.94
CA ALA A 165 11.92 19.82 10.04
C ALA A 165 12.49 18.41 10.31
N GLN A 166 11.96 17.71 11.32
CA GLN A 166 12.32 16.31 11.57
C GLN A 166 11.81 15.44 10.42
N PRO A 167 12.58 14.42 10.02
CA PRO A 167 12.13 13.53 8.96
C PRO A 167 10.94 12.69 9.47
N TRP A 168 9.97 12.39 8.60
CA TRP A 168 8.77 11.64 8.98
C TRP A 168 8.91 10.14 8.64
N PRO A 169 8.36 9.20 9.45
CA PRO A 169 7.85 9.39 10.81
C PRO A 169 8.95 9.21 11.88
N ILE A 170 8.91 10.01 12.95
CA ILE A 170 9.84 9.88 14.11
C ILE A 170 9.36 8.93 15.20
N GLY A 171 8.08 8.55 15.20
CA GLY A 171 7.49 7.67 16.20
C GLY A 171 6.04 7.33 15.87
N PRO A 172 5.38 6.47 16.68
CA PRO A 172 3.99 6.10 16.50
C PRO A 172 3.05 7.31 16.47
N ASP A 173 3.25 8.31 17.33
CA ASP A 173 2.41 9.51 17.36
C ASP A 173 2.59 10.40 16.12
N ASP A 174 3.72 10.29 15.41
CA ASP A 174 3.93 10.98 14.14
C ASP A 174 3.21 10.25 12.99
N LEU A 175 3.07 8.93 13.10
CA LEU A 175 2.39 8.07 12.13
C LEU A 175 0.86 8.06 12.33
N LEU A 176 0.39 8.12 13.58
CA LEU A 176 -1.02 8.04 13.98
C LEU A 176 -1.31 9.15 15.01
N PRO A 177 -1.35 10.43 14.59
CA PRO A 177 -1.39 11.58 15.50
C PRO A 177 -2.62 11.68 16.39
N TYR A 178 -3.70 10.98 16.05
CA TYR A 178 -4.94 10.92 16.85
C TYR A 178 -5.09 9.60 17.61
N GLY A 179 -4.01 8.81 17.68
CA GLY A 179 -4.05 7.47 18.24
C GLY A 179 -4.66 6.44 17.30
N MET A 180 -4.45 5.18 17.66
CA MET A 180 -4.73 4.03 16.79
C MET A 180 -6.23 3.87 16.46
N LYS A 181 -7.10 3.92 17.48
CA LYS A 181 -8.55 3.74 17.32
C LYS A 181 -9.17 4.78 16.39
N ASP A 182 -8.93 6.07 16.65
CA ASP A 182 -9.50 7.15 15.83
C ASP A 182 -8.92 7.13 14.41
N SER A 183 -7.64 6.78 14.27
CA SER A 183 -7.02 6.61 12.94
C SER A 183 -7.67 5.49 12.13
N VAL A 184 -7.94 4.33 12.75
CA VAL A 184 -8.64 3.19 12.11
C VAL A 184 -10.06 3.59 11.71
N GLU A 185 -10.81 4.26 12.58
CA GLU A 185 -12.16 4.74 12.27
C GLU A 185 -12.15 5.78 11.15
N ALA A 186 -11.19 6.71 11.15
CA ALA A 186 -11.04 7.73 10.12
C ALA A 186 -10.73 7.11 8.75
N LEU A 187 -9.73 6.23 8.68
CA LEU A 187 -9.35 5.52 7.45
C LEU A 187 -10.48 4.63 6.94
N SER A 188 -11.21 3.97 7.83
CA SER A 188 -12.42 3.23 7.46
C SER A 188 -13.48 4.17 6.86
N GLY A 189 -13.67 5.35 7.44
CA GLY A 189 -14.59 6.35 6.94
C GLY A 189 -14.26 6.83 5.52
N TRP A 190 -12.98 7.00 5.21
CA TRP A 190 -12.51 7.33 3.86
C TRP A 190 -12.65 6.15 2.88
N ALA A 191 -12.40 4.92 3.34
CA ALA A 191 -12.47 3.72 2.50
C ALA A 191 -13.89 3.13 2.32
N SER A 192 -14.90 3.63 3.03
CA SER A 192 -16.29 3.11 2.95
C SER A 192 -17.16 3.77 1.88
N GLY A 193 -16.59 4.68 1.08
CA GLY A 193 -17.31 5.42 0.05
C GLY A 193 -17.50 4.64 -1.26
N ASN A 194 -17.84 5.39 -2.31
CA ASN A 194 -17.75 4.94 -3.70
C ASN A 194 -17.37 6.14 -4.58
N TYR A 195 -16.31 6.84 -4.18
CA TYR A 195 -15.80 8.07 -4.79
C TYR A 195 -14.62 7.81 -5.72
N GLY A 196 -14.18 6.56 -5.87
CA GLY A 196 -13.09 6.11 -6.75
C GLY A 196 -11.71 6.09 -6.08
N PHE A 197 -11.53 6.75 -4.93
CA PHE A 197 -10.26 6.81 -4.23
C PHE A 197 -10.09 5.76 -3.13
N GLU A 198 -11.13 4.99 -2.82
CA GLU A 198 -11.13 3.96 -1.78
C GLU A 198 -9.96 2.97 -1.93
N PRO A 199 -9.61 2.48 -3.13
CA PRO A 199 -8.44 1.60 -3.32
C PRO A 199 -7.12 2.19 -2.81
N HIS A 200 -6.91 3.50 -3.01
CA HIS A 200 -5.69 4.17 -2.56
C HIS A 200 -5.62 4.28 -1.04
N VAL A 201 -6.76 4.49 -0.37
CA VAL A 201 -6.83 4.53 1.09
C VAL A 201 -6.56 3.14 1.66
N LEU A 202 -7.19 2.11 1.11
CA LEU A 202 -6.99 0.73 1.55
C LEU A 202 -5.54 0.28 1.29
N GLN A 203 -4.94 0.63 0.15
CA GLN A 203 -3.53 0.33 -0.13
C GLN A 203 -2.63 0.96 0.93
N PHE A 204 -2.90 2.23 1.28
CA PHE A 204 -2.17 2.90 2.34
C PHE A 204 -2.35 2.21 3.70
N VAL A 205 -3.57 1.79 4.06
CA VAL A 205 -3.84 0.98 5.26
C VAL A 205 -2.98 -0.28 5.27
N GLY A 206 -2.88 -0.99 4.14
CA GLY A 206 -1.99 -2.13 3.97
C GLY A 206 -0.53 -1.78 4.28
N LYS A 207 -0.02 -0.68 3.71
CA LYS A 207 1.36 -0.23 3.96
C LYS A 207 1.61 0.17 5.42
N VAL A 208 0.66 0.82 6.08
CA VAL A 208 0.76 1.13 7.52
C VAL A 208 0.74 -0.15 8.35
N ALA A 209 -0.14 -1.12 8.03
CA ALA A 209 -0.23 -2.41 8.71
C ALA A 209 1.07 -3.20 8.56
N SER A 210 1.62 -3.32 7.36
CA SER A 210 2.89 -4.00 7.10
C SER A 210 4.07 -3.30 7.76
N PHE A 211 4.03 -1.97 7.91
CA PHE A 211 5.07 -1.20 8.59
C PHE A 211 4.96 -1.26 10.12
N TYR A 212 3.77 -1.15 10.69
CA TYR A 212 3.53 -0.99 12.13
C TYR A 212 2.56 -2.05 12.65
N LEU A 213 3.12 -3.14 13.20
CA LEU A 213 2.36 -4.30 13.66
C LEU A 213 1.20 -3.96 14.61
N PRO A 214 1.33 -3.06 15.61
CA PRO A 214 0.20 -2.71 16.48
C PRO A 214 -1.01 -2.21 15.69
N PHE A 215 -0.80 -1.42 14.63
CA PHE A 215 -1.88 -0.98 13.75
C PHE A 215 -2.48 -2.14 12.95
N CYS A 216 -1.65 -3.05 12.44
CA CYS A 216 -2.15 -4.27 11.80
C CYS A 216 -3.08 -5.06 12.74
N GLN A 217 -2.68 -5.22 14.01
CA GLN A 217 -3.48 -5.93 15.01
C GLN A 217 -4.83 -5.26 15.25
N ASP A 218 -4.92 -3.93 15.18
CA ASP A 218 -6.17 -3.21 15.36
C ASP A 218 -7.07 -3.26 14.11
N VAL A 219 -6.47 -3.20 12.92
CA VAL A 219 -7.18 -3.33 11.63
C VAL A 219 -7.82 -4.71 11.47
N VAL A 220 -7.16 -5.77 11.96
CA VAL A 220 -7.69 -7.14 11.90
C VAL A 220 -8.54 -7.52 13.11
N ARG A 221 -8.99 -6.55 13.93
CA ARG A 221 -10.00 -6.83 14.97
C ARG A 221 -11.41 -6.68 14.40
N PRO A 222 -12.41 -7.37 15.01
CA PRO A 222 -13.82 -7.10 14.72
C PRO A 222 -14.12 -5.59 14.79
N PRO A 223 -14.90 -5.04 13.84
CA PRO A 223 -15.71 -5.74 12.84
C PRO A 223 -14.97 -6.09 11.53
N TYR A 224 -13.63 -6.10 11.51
CA TYR A 224 -12.80 -6.48 10.34
C TYR A 224 -13.06 -5.62 9.10
N LYS A 225 -13.50 -4.37 9.34
CA LYS A 225 -14.02 -3.52 8.28
C LYS A 225 -12.95 -3.15 7.25
N LEU A 226 -11.77 -2.76 7.72
CA LEU A 226 -10.64 -2.39 6.86
C LEU A 226 -9.87 -3.59 6.30
N SER A 227 -9.84 -4.72 7.03
CA SER A 227 -9.09 -5.91 6.60
C SER A 227 -9.86 -6.77 5.60
N VAL A 228 -11.18 -6.95 5.76
CA VAL A 228 -11.95 -7.93 4.98
C VAL A 228 -13.10 -7.27 4.23
N ILE A 229 -13.99 -6.59 4.96
CA ILE A 229 -15.29 -6.15 4.42
C ILE A 229 -15.11 -5.15 3.27
N LEU A 230 -14.30 -4.10 3.48
CA LEU A 230 -14.10 -3.05 2.48
C LEU A 230 -13.28 -3.53 1.26
N PRO A 231 -12.19 -4.31 1.41
CA PRO A 231 -11.53 -4.93 0.25
C PRO A 231 -12.46 -5.81 -0.60
N LEU A 232 -13.31 -6.65 0.02
CA LEU A 232 -14.29 -7.47 -0.71
C LEU A 232 -15.35 -6.60 -1.40
N GLN A 233 -15.86 -5.57 -0.72
CA GLN A 233 -16.80 -4.62 -1.31
C GLN A 233 -16.17 -3.88 -2.51
N GLN A 234 -14.88 -3.54 -2.43
CA GLN A 234 -14.17 -2.93 -3.55
C GLN A 234 -14.10 -3.85 -4.76
N LEU A 235 -13.78 -5.13 -4.55
CA LEU A 235 -13.78 -6.14 -5.63
C LEU A 235 -15.17 -6.32 -6.24
N GLU A 236 -16.22 -6.36 -5.42
CA GLU A 236 -17.61 -6.41 -5.90
C GLU A 236 -17.97 -5.18 -6.75
N ASN A 237 -17.56 -3.99 -6.33
CA ASN A 237 -17.80 -2.75 -7.08
C ASN A 237 -17.00 -2.71 -8.37
N ALA A 238 -15.75 -3.17 -8.36
CA ALA A 238 -14.90 -3.29 -9.56
C ALA A 238 -15.55 -4.20 -10.60
N MET A 239 -16.01 -5.39 -10.18
CA MET A 239 -16.70 -6.34 -11.07
C MET A 239 -18.00 -5.75 -11.63
N LYS A 240 -18.77 -5.00 -10.83
CA LYS A 240 -19.99 -4.33 -11.29
C LYS A 240 -19.69 -3.26 -12.35
N ARG A 241 -18.68 -2.41 -12.12
CA ARG A 241 -18.25 -1.39 -13.10
C ARG A 241 -17.77 -2.00 -14.40
N TYR A 242 -16.96 -3.07 -14.31
CA TYR A 242 -16.49 -3.81 -15.48
C TYR A 242 -17.64 -4.42 -16.29
N ALA A 243 -18.71 -4.87 -15.62
CA ALA A 243 -19.88 -5.44 -16.29
C ALA A 243 -20.78 -4.37 -16.94
N ASP A 244 -20.63 -3.08 -16.61
CA ASP A 244 -21.49 -2.00 -17.10
C ASP A 244 -20.96 -1.43 -18.44
N PRO A 245 -21.64 -1.71 -19.57
CA PRO A 245 -21.20 -1.26 -20.88
C PRO A 245 -21.31 0.26 -21.09
N SER A 246 -22.02 0.99 -20.21
CA SER A 246 -22.17 2.44 -20.33
C SER A 246 -20.93 3.23 -19.89
N LEU A 247 -19.98 2.59 -19.20
CA LEU A 247 -18.81 3.23 -18.61
C LEU A 247 -17.59 3.31 -19.54
N GLY A 248 -17.79 3.22 -20.86
CA GLY A 248 -16.74 3.40 -21.86
C GLY A 248 -16.32 2.12 -22.59
N GLU A 249 -15.23 2.23 -23.35
CA GLU A 249 -14.73 1.14 -24.18
C GLU A 249 -14.34 -0.07 -23.33
N LEU A 250 -14.56 -1.28 -23.86
CA LEU A 250 -14.32 -2.52 -23.13
C LEU A 250 -12.85 -2.63 -22.66
N THR A 251 -11.90 -2.17 -23.48
CA THR A 251 -10.47 -2.22 -23.14
C THR A 251 -10.12 -1.27 -22.00
N GLU A 252 -10.65 -0.03 -22.00
CA GLU A 252 -10.45 0.93 -20.91
C GLU A 252 -11.02 0.37 -19.59
N ARG A 253 -12.26 -0.12 -19.63
CA ARG A 253 -12.91 -0.76 -18.48
C ARG A 253 -12.13 -1.98 -17.98
N ALA A 254 -11.54 -2.78 -18.86
CA ALA A 254 -10.72 -3.92 -18.49
C ALA A 254 -9.41 -3.50 -17.79
N THR A 255 -8.75 -2.45 -18.27
CA THR A 255 -7.55 -1.89 -17.63
C THR A 255 -7.85 -1.29 -16.26
N GLU A 256 -8.94 -0.54 -16.13
CA GLU A 256 -9.38 0.00 -14.84
C GLU A 256 -9.70 -1.13 -13.84
N PHE A 257 -10.44 -2.14 -14.30
CA PHE A 257 -10.78 -3.31 -13.48
C PHE A 257 -9.53 -4.05 -13.00
N GLU A 258 -8.57 -4.32 -13.90
CA GLU A 258 -7.30 -4.97 -13.54
C GLU A 258 -6.54 -4.17 -12.48
N SER A 259 -6.42 -2.86 -12.66
CA SER A 259 -5.74 -1.97 -11.71
C SER A 259 -6.42 -2.00 -10.34
N GLU A 260 -7.76 -1.95 -10.28
CA GLU A 260 -8.50 -2.04 -9.02
C GLU A 260 -8.34 -3.40 -8.32
N VAL A 261 -8.39 -4.50 -9.10
CA VAL A 261 -8.17 -5.85 -8.58
C VAL A 261 -6.76 -6.00 -8.02
N ARG A 262 -5.76 -5.44 -8.70
CA ARG A 262 -4.37 -5.43 -8.23
C ARG A 262 -4.21 -4.65 -6.94
N LEU A 263 -4.87 -3.50 -6.82
CA LEU A 263 -4.86 -2.75 -5.56
C LEU A 263 -5.47 -3.59 -4.43
N ALA A 264 -6.63 -4.21 -4.64
CA ALA A 264 -7.27 -5.09 -3.68
C ALA A 264 -6.42 -6.31 -3.29
N SER A 265 -5.80 -6.98 -4.26
CA SER A 265 -4.86 -8.10 -4.03
C SER A 265 -3.69 -7.68 -3.14
N ASN A 266 -3.07 -6.54 -3.44
CA ASN A 266 -1.96 -6.02 -2.64
C ASN A 266 -2.38 -5.74 -1.20
N ILE A 267 -3.59 -5.24 -0.98
CA ILE A 267 -4.14 -4.97 0.37
C ILE A 267 -4.30 -6.28 1.15
N LEU A 268 -4.93 -7.27 0.53
CA LEU A 268 -5.13 -8.59 1.13
C LEU A 268 -3.79 -9.26 1.46
N GLN A 269 -2.80 -9.12 0.57
CA GLN A 269 -1.45 -9.61 0.79
C GLN A 269 -0.74 -8.88 1.94
N ASP A 270 -0.74 -7.53 1.92
CA ASP A 270 -0.06 -6.70 2.92
C ASP A 270 -0.59 -6.97 4.33
N ILE A 271 -1.91 -7.12 4.48
CA ILE A 271 -2.54 -7.40 5.78
C ILE A 271 -2.42 -8.89 6.12
N GLY A 272 -2.65 -9.80 5.16
CA GLY A 272 -2.59 -11.25 5.34
C GLY A 272 -1.23 -11.80 5.74
N LEU A 273 -0.16 -11.36 5.08
CA LEU A 273 1.22 -11.73 5.44
C LEU A 273 1.62 -11.22 6.82
N THR A 274 1.03 -10.12 7.26
CA THR A 274 1.43 -9.44 8.50
C THR A 274 0.77 -10.05 9.72
N SER A 275 -0.49 -10.50 9.61
CA SER A 275 -1.29 -10.93 10.75
C SER A 275 -1.09 -12.41 11.13
N GLN A 276 -0.43 -13.22 10.29
CA GLN A 276 -0.33 -14.69 10.44
C GLN A 276 -1.69 -15.38 10.68
N SER A 277 -2.79 -14.68 10.41
CA SER A 277 -4.10 -15.06 10.89
C SER A 277 -5.00 -15.29 9.69
N ASN A 278 -5.56 -16.50 9.60
CA ASN A 278 -6.63 -16.87 8.67
C ASN A 278 -7.94 -16.12 8.94
N VAL A 279 -7.88 -15.00 9.69
CA VAL A 279 -9.00 -14.15 10.10
C VAL A 279 -9.80 -13.63 8.90
N PHE A 280 -9.16 -13.48 7.74
CA PHE A 280 -9.86 -13.13 6.50
C PHE A 280 -10.96 -14.11 6.13
N PHE A 281 -10.71 -15.39 6.38
CA PHE A 281 -11.55 -16.47 5.89
C PHE A 281 -12.51 -17.00 6.94
N THR A 282 -12.32 -16.63 8.21
CA THR A 282 -13.30 -16.89 9.28
C THR A 282 -14.43 -15.87 9.29
N VAL A 283 -14.21 -14.68 8.71
CA VAL A 283 -15.19 -13.59 8.70
C VAL A 283 -15.93 -13.60 7.38
N ASP A 284 -17.13 -14.16 7.39
CA ASP A 284 -18.00 -14.27 6.20
C ASP A 284 -17.35 -15.10 5.07
N SER A 285 -16.94 -16.33 5.43
CA SER A 285 -16.35 -17.34 4.54
C SER A 285 -17.17 -17.53 3.25
N LYS A 286 -18.51 -17.53 3.37
CA LYS A 286 -19.45 -17.69 2.24
C LYS A 286 -19.40 -16.52 1.25
N ARG A 287 -19.46 -15.27 1.73
CA ARG A 287 -19.33 -14.10 0.84
C ARG A 287 -17.94 -14.04 0.23
N THR A 288 -16.90 -14.24 1.02
CA THR A 288 -15.51 -14.25 0.57
C THR A 288 -15.30 -15.24 -0.57
N LEU A 289 -15.75 -16.48 -0.38
CA LEU A 289 -15.72 -17.53 -1.40
C LEU A 289 -16.47 -17.12 -2.69
N SER A 290 -17.67 -16.55 -2.53
CA SER A 290 -18.49 -16.10 -3.67
C SER A 290 -17.80 -14.99 -4.47
N VAL A 291 -17.23 -14.00 -3.78
CA VAL A 291 -16.53 -12.88 -4.41
C VAL A 291 -15.32 -13.36 -5.19
N PHE A 292 -14.45 -14.20 -4.59
CA PHE A 292 -13.24 -14.66 -5.27
C PHE A 292 -13.53 -15.62 -6.44
N LYS A 293 -14.54 -16.50 -6.34
CA LYS A 293 -14.95 -17.34 -7.48
C LYS A 293 -15.41 -16.49 -8.67
N ARG A 294 -16.24 -15.48 -8.41
CA ARG A 294 -16.70 -14.54 -9.46
C ARG A 294 -15.54 -13.73 -10.03
N LEU A 295 -14.62 -13.28 -9.19
CA LEU A 295 -13.44 -12.54 -9.62
C LEU A 295 -12.59 -13.37 -10.60
N LEU A 296 -12.29 -14.63 -10.27
CA LEU A 296 -11.56 -15.53 -11.17
C LEU A 296 -12.28 -15.74 -12.50
N GLU A 297 -13.62 -15.87 -12.49
CA GLU A 297 -14.43 -15.93 -13.70
C GLU A 297 -14.27 -14.67 -14.55
N HIS A 298 -14.33 -13.47 -13.94
CA HIS A 298 -14.11 -12.21 -14.66
C HIS A 298 -12.69 -12.09 -15.23
N LEU A 299 -11.67 -12.39 -14.43
CA LEU A 299 -10.26 -12.36 -14.86
C LEU A 299 -10.01 -13.28 -16.07
N SER A 300 -10.62 -14.47 -16.08
CA SER A 300 -10.48 -15.42 -17.20
C SER A 300 -11.08 -14.94 -18.53
N ARG A 301 -11.94 -13.91 -18.49
CA ARG A 301 -12.65 -13.35 -19.66
C ARG A 301 -12.15 -11.97 -20.06
N LEU A 302 -11.12 -11.43 -19.39
CA LEU A 302 -10.64 -10.10 -19.73
C LEU A 302 -10.03 -10.09 -21.14
N PRO A 303 -10.32 -9.06 -21.95
CA PRO A 303 -9.72 -8.89 -23.28
C PRO A 303 -8.33 -8.25 -23.20
N ILE A 304 -7.55 -8.61 -22.16
CA ILE A 304 -6.16 -8.16 -21.98
C ILE A 304 -5.25 -9.39 -21.87
N PRO A 305 -3.98 -9.29 -22.31
CA PRO A 305 -3.04 -10.40 -22.22
C PRO A 305 -2.95 -10.96 -20.80
N ARG A 306 -3.02 -12.30 -20.66
CA ARG A 306 -3.04 -12.98 -19.35
C ARG A 306 -1.79 -12.68 -18.53
N GLU A 307 -0.68 -12.42 -19.19
CA GLU A 307 0.61 -12.08 -18.60
C GLU A 307 0.54 -10.84 -17.71
N ILE A 308 -0.42 -9.93 -17.96
CA ILE A 308 -0.60 -8.72 -17.17
C ILE A 308 -1.06 -9.09 -15.74
N PHE A 309 -1.94 -10.07 -15.60
CA PHE A 309 -2.56 -10.43 -14.31
C PHE A 309 -2.25 -11.87 -13.84
N ALA A 310 -1.30 -12.54 -14.51
CA ALA A 310 -0.93 -13.93 -14.23
C ALA A 310 -0.40 -14.12 -12.81
N ASP A 311 0.19 -13.09 -12.21
CA ASP A 311 0.70 -13.10 -10.84
C ASP A 311 -0.41 -13.12 -9.78
N MET A 312 -1.60 -12.59 -10.10
CA MET A 312 -2.71 -12.49 -9.16
C MET A 312 -3.60 -13.74 -9.14
N VAL A 313 -3.69 -14.49 -10.26
CA VAL A 313 -4.61 -15.62 -10.38
C VAL A 313 -4.33 -16.72 -9.34
N PRO A 314 -3.09 -17.22 -9.19
CA PRO A 314 -2.79 -18.26 -8.18
C PRO A 314 -3.14 -17.81 -6.76
N GLN A 315 -2.90 -16.53 -6.44
CA GLN A 315 -3.23 -15.97 -5.13
C GLN A 315 -4.74 -16.02 -4.85
N PHE A 316 -5.58 -15.66 -5.83
CA PHE A 316 -7.02 -15.73 -5.66
C PHE A 316 -7.55 -17.17 -5.67
N GLU A 317 -6.92 -18.09 -6.39
CA GLU A 317 -7.20 -19.53 -6.32
C GLU A 317 -6.93 -20.07 -4.91
N ASP A 318 -5.78 -19.73 -4.31
CA ASP A 318 -5.46 -20.06 -2.93
C ASP A 318 -6.52 -19.48 -1.97
N TYR A 319 -6.96 -18.25 -2.18
CA TYR A 319 -8.01 -17.62 -1.38
C TYR A 319 -9.37 -18.33 -1.50
N VAL A 320 -9.74 -18.79 -2.70
CA VAL A 320 -10.94 -19.62 -2.90
C VAL A 320 -10.83 -20.92 -2.12
N VAL A 321 -9.67 -21.57 -2.18
CA VAL A 321 -9.41 -22.84 -1.48
C VAL A 321 -9.52 -22.65 0.03
N ILE A 322 -8.90 -21.62 0.61
CA ILE A 322 -8.98 -21.35 2.05
C ILE A 322 -10.41 -20.95 2.46
N ALA A 323 -11.09 -20.10 1.69
CA ALA A 323 -12.48 -19.73 1.99
C ALA A 323 -13.41 -20.95 1.97
N GLN A 324 -13.21 -21.86 1.00
CA GLN A 324 -13.98 -23.09 0.86
C GLN A 324 -13.79 -24.02 2.06
N SER A 325 -12.55 -24.17 2.58
CA SER A 325 -12.32 -25.02 3.75
C SER A 325 -13.07 -24.53 4.98
N HIS A 326 -13.14 -23.22 5.19
CA HIS A 326 -13.91 -22.66 6.31
C HIS A 326 -15.42 -22.83 6.13
N VAL A 327 -15.95 -22.68 4.91
CA VAL A 327 -17.36 -22.98 4.64
C VAL A 327 -17.68 -24.45 4.92
N ASP A 328 -16.79 -25.36 4.55
CA ASP A 328 -16.95 -26.79 4.80
C ASP A 328 -16.90 -27.10 6.31
N GLU A 329 -15.98 -26.48 7.07
CA GLU A 329 -15.93 -26.58 8.54
C GLU A 329 -17.23 -26.10 9.20
N ASP A 330 -17.74 -24.94 8.79
CA ASP A 330 -18.99 -24.35 9.29
C ASP A 330 -20.21 -25.26 9.01
N GLU A 331 -20.16 -26.03 7.93
CA GLU A 331 -21.20 -26.99 7.53
C GLU A 331 -20.96 -28.41 8.08
N GLY A 332 -19.97 -28.58 8.96
CA GLY A 332 -19.64 -29.86 9.61
C GLY A 332 -19.01 -30.89 8.68
N ARG A 333 -18.52 -30.47 7.50
CA ARG A 333 -17.77 -31.32 6.58
C ARG A 333 -16.31 -31.30 7.03
N ILE A 334 -15.70 -32.48 7.10
CA ILE A 334 -14.26 -32.59 7.38
C ILE A 334 -13.53 -32.06 6.14
N PRO A 335 -12.80 -30.94 6.22
CA PRO A 335 -11.97 -30.51 5.11
C PRO A 335 -10.95 -31.61 4.87
N GLN A 336 -10.81 -32.08 3.64
CA GLN A 336 -9.64 -32.87 3.27
C GLN A 336 -8.44 -31.92 3.26
N LEU A 337 -7.95 -31.54 4.45
CA LEU A 337 -6.86 -30.58 4.64
C LEU A 337 -5.61 -31.01 3.86
N GLY A 338 -5.40 -32.33 3.69
CA GLY A 338 -4.34 -32.88 2.84
C GLY A 338 -4.52 -32.58 1.34
N GLU A 339 -5.76 -32.57 0.84
CA GLU A 339 -6.06 -32.15 -0.54
C GLU A 339 -5.97 -30.62 -0.69
N LEU A 340 -6.40 -29.88 0.35
CA LEU A 340 -6.34 -28.43 0.42
C LEU A 340 -4.90 -27.90 0.34
N LEU A 341 -4.01 -28.46 1.16
CA LEU A 341 -2.58 -28.13 1.17
C LEU A 341 -1.84 -28.62 -0.08
N SER A 342 -2.39 -29.60 -0.81
CA SER A 342 -1.85 -30.04 -2.11
C SER A 342 -2.29 -29.15 -3.28
N ARG A 343 -3.37 -28.36 -3.11
CA ARG A 343 -3.96 -27.47 -4.12
C ARG A 343 -3.57 -26.02 -3.95
N ILE A 344 -3.37 -25.56 -2.71
CA ILE A 344 -2.58 -24.34 -2.50
C ILE A 344 -1.25 -24.67 -3.12
N THR A 345 -0.92 -24.01 -4.23
CA THR A 345 0.38 -24.18 -4.87
C THR A 345 1.41 -23.71 -3.85
N LEU A 346 1.85 -24.63 -2.98
CA LEU A 346 3.18 -24.55 -2.42
C LEU A 346 4.04 -24.31 -3.64
N PRO A 347 4.71 -23.15 -3.70
CA PRO A 347 5.41 -22.76 -4.89
C PRO A 347 6.25 -23.96 -5.30
N SER A 348 6.07 -24.38 -6.55
CA SER A 348 6.65 -25.62 -7.09
C SER A 348 8.00 -25.83 -6.41
N GLU A 349 8.14 -26.92 -5.64
CA GLU A 349 9.41 -27.18 -4.92
C GLU A 349 10.61 -27.17 -5.90
N ASP A 350 10.31 -27.28 -7.20
CA ASP A 350 11.20 -27.24 -8.35
C ASP A 350 11.29 -25.88 -9.07
N ASP A 351 10.78 -24.76 -8.56
CA ASP A 351 10.99 -23.41 -9.16
C ASP A 351 12.12 -22.64 -8.44
N PRO A 352 13.30 -22.47 -9.07
CA PRO A 352 14.38 -21.67 -8.51
C PRO A 352 14.01 -20.21 -8.23
N LYS A 353 13.04 -19.65 -8.96
CA LYS A 353 12.55 -18.27 -8.77
C LYS A 353 11.95 -18.11 -7.39
N GLU A 354 11.18 -19.11 -6.96
CA GLU A 354 10.66 -19.08 -5.61
C GLU A 354 11.76 -19.23 -4.57
N GLY A 355 12.73 -20.11 -4.80
CA GLY A 355 13.86 -20.24 -3.87
C GLY A 355 14.56 -18.90 -3.64
N TYR A 356 14.72 -18.08 -4.68
CA TYR A 356 15.19 -16.71 -4.55
C TYR A 356 14.23 -15.78 -3.79
N ASN A 357 12.94 -15.80 -4.11
CA ASN A 357 11.93 -15.00 -3.39
C ASN A 357 11.95 -15.28 -1.88
N MET A 358 12.03 -16.57 -1.50
CA MET A 358 12.12 -16.99 -0.11
C MET A 358 13.39 -16.50 0.58
N MET A 359 14.53 -16.48 -0.14
CA MET A 359 15.76 -15.87 0.39
C MET A 359 15.60 -14.36 0.60
N VAL A 360 14.95 -13.65 -0.31
CA VAL A 360 14.66 -12.21 -0.17
C VAL A 360 13.76 -11.96 1.04
N ILE A 361 12.69 -12.76 1.20
CA ILE A 361 11.78 -12.71 2.34
C ILE A 361 12.55 -12.98 3.64
N ALA A 362 13.34 -14.05 3.71
CA ALA A 362 14.12 -14.40 4.89
C ALA A 362 15.11 -13.31 5.29
N ARG A 363 15.73 -12.63 4.32
CA ARG A 363 16.66 -11.52 4.59
C ARG A 363 15.98 -10.24 5.02
N ARG A 364 14.77 -9.96 4.51
CA ARG A 364 14.01 -8.74 4.86
C ARG A 364 13.14 -8.92 6.10
N GLY A 365 12.83 -10.16 6.46
CA GLY A 365 11.95 -10.54 7.56
C GLY A 365 12.50 -10.31 8.97
N GLY A 366 11.77 -10.85 9.94
CA GLY A 366 12.03 -10.72 11.36
C GLY A 366 12.95 -11.79 11.94
N CYS A 367 12.70 -12.18 13.19
CA CYS A 367 13.47 -13.20 13.89
C CYS A 367 13.08 -14.60 13.40
N TRP A 368 14.01 -15.33 12.78
CA TRP A 368 13.75 -16.66 12.20
C TRP A 368 13.70 -17.80 13.22
N ASN A 369 13.50 -17.46 14.49
CA ASN A 369 13.17 -18.45 15.51
C ASN A 369 11.65 -18.54 15.59
N VAL A 370 11.10 -19.67 15.15
CA VAL A 370 9.65 -19.92 15.10
C VAL A 370 8.95 -19.80 16.46
N SER A 371 9.68 -19.92 17.56
CA SER A 371 9.15 -19.73 18.92
C SER A 371 9.28 -18.28 19.42
N CYS A 372 9.80 -17.36 18.62
CA CYS A 372 10.01 -15.98 19.03
C CYS A 372 8.76 -15.13 18.82
N ILE A 373 8.19 -14.63 19.93
CA ILE A 373 7.03 -13.71 19.91
C ILE A 373 7.37 -12.42 19.15
N ALA A 374 8.63 -11.95 19.26
CA ALA A 374 9.11 -10.75 18.56
C ALA A 374 9.38 -10.97 17.06
N ASN A 375 9.12 -12.16 16.50
CA ASN A 375 9.24 -12.39 15.05
C ASN A 375 8.33 -11.43 14.25
N SER A 376 7.16 -11.09 14.81
CA SER A 376 6.18 -10.20 14.19
C SER A 376 6.57 -8.71 14.25
N GLU A 377 7.50 -8.31 15.13
CA GLU A 377 7.80 -6.89 15.39
C GLU A 377 8.69 -6.25 14.32
N GLY A 378 9.23 -7.01 13.36
CA GLY A 378 9.98 -6.49 12.22
C GLY A 378 11.27 -5.72 12.58
N LEU A 379 11.70 -5.76 13.84
CA LEU A 379 12.91 -5.11 14.31
C LEU A 379 14.10 -5.58 13.46
N ARG A 380 14.96 -4.64 12.99
CA ARG A 380 16.28 -5.00 12.44
C ARG A 380 17.03 -5.86 13.44
N THR A 381 16.99 -7.15 13.20
CA THR A 381 17.66 -8.21 13.92
C THR A 381 19.00 -8.46 13.23
N PRO A 382 20.10 -8.67 13.98
CA PRO A 382 21.38 -9.01 13.37
C PRO A 382 21.26 -10.25 12.46
N LEU A 383 21.94 -10.20 11.32
CA LEU A 383 22.07 -11.33 10.42
C LEU A 383 22.97 -12.39 11.06
N CYS A 384 22.71 -13.66 10.77
CA CYS A 384 23.60 -14.74 11.11
C CYS A 384 24.97 -14.49 10.47
N ALA A 385 26.02 -14.38 11.28
CA ALA A 385 27.36 -14.03 10.81
C ALA A 385 27.95 -15.01 9.77
N GLN A 386 27.45 -16.24 9.73
CA GLN A 386 27.90 -17.27 8.79
C GLN A 386 27.23 -17.12 7.42
N CYS A 387 25.92 -17.31 7.34
CA CYS A 387 25.22 -17.27 6.06
C CYS A 387 24.95 -15.86 5.56
N ASP A 388 24.96 -14.85 6.45
CA ASP A 388 24.53 -13.48 6.16
C ASP A 388 23.20 -13.47 5.38
N LEU A 389 22.17 -14.16 5.86
CA LEU A 389 20.84 -14.16 5.22
C LEU A 389 19.73 -14.13 6.27
N ILE A 390 19.73 -15.10 7.18
CA ILE A 390 18.71 -15.27 8.20
C ILE A 390 19.00 -14.34 9.40
N ARG A 391 17.97 -13.80 10.05
CA ARG A 391 18.13 -12.88 11.18
C ARG A 391 17.57 -13.40 12.51
N TYR A 392 18.11 -12.89 13.61
CA TYR A 392 17.67 -13.23 14.98
C TYR A 392 17.67 -12.03 15.90
N CYS A 393 16.61 -11.83 16.69
CA CYS A 393 16.53 -10.68 17.60
C CYS A 393 17.54 -10.73 18.75
N SER A 394 18.04 -11.92 19.06
CA SER A 394 19.03 -12.15 20.09
C SER A 394 19.88 -13.38 19.78
N LYS A 395 21.06 -13.46 20.40
CA LYS A 395 21.89 -14.67 20.38
C LYS A 395 21.16 -15.89 20.95
N ARG A 396 20.21 -15.68 21.89
CA ARG A 396 19.36 -16.75 22.43
C ARG A 396 18.49 -17.36 21.33
N CYS A 397 17.75 -16.51 20.60
CA CYS A 397 16.89 -16.99 19.52
C CYS A 397 17.70 -17.65 18.39
N GLN A 398 18.90 -17.16 18.09
CA GLN A 398 19.80 -17.83 17.15
C GLN A 398 20.17 -19.25 17.62
N LYS A 399 20.53 -19.42 18.89
CA LYS A 399 20.88 -20.74 19.46
C LYS A 399 19.70 -21.70 19.47
N GLU A 400 18.51 -21.22 19.82
CA GLU A 400 17.26 -22.01 19.81
C GLU A 400 16.92 -22.47 18.39
N ALA A 401 16.97 -21.56 17.41
CA ALA A 401 16.72 -21.89 16.02
C ALA A 401 17.80 -22.80 15.42
N TRP A 402 19.05 -22.73 15.90
CA TRP A 402 20.19 -23.48 15.36
C TRP A 402 19.94 -24.99 15.30
N ASN A 403 19.38 -25.54 16.37
CA ASN A 403 19.09 -26.96 16.54
C ASN A 403 17.59 -27.22 16.78
N HIS A 404 16.70 -26.34 16.32
CA HIS A 404 15.27 -26.50 16.53
C HIS A 404 14.80 -27.84 15.94
N ALA A 405 14.00 -28.60 16.69
CA ALA A 405 13.70 -30.00 16.39
C ALA A 405 13.02 -30.20 15.01
N LYS A 406 12.16 -29.26 14.61
CA LYS A 406 11.43 -29.33 13.33
C LYS A 406 12.09 -28.56 12.20
N VAL A 407 12.75 -27.46 12.54
CA VAL A 407 13.23 -26.47 11.57
C VAL A 407 14.62 -25.96 11.96
N PRO A 408 15.64 -26.81 11.93
CA PRO A 408 16.97 -26.43 12.36
C PRO A 408 17.60 -25.46 11.35
N HIS A 409 18.12 -24.33 11.82
CA HIS A 409 18.85 -23.39 10.96
C HIS A 409 20.18 -23.95 10.46
N LYS A 410 20.86 -24.82 11.22
CA LYS A 410 22.22 -25.28 10.90
C LYS A 410 22.37 -25.85 9.48
N PRO A 411 21.52 -26.77 8.99
CA PRO A 411 21.65 -27.31 7.63
C PRO A 411 21.43 -26.25 6.54
N VAL A 412 20.41 -25.41 6.69
CA VAL A 412 20.12 -24.35 5.71
C VAL A 412 21.22 -23.26 5.72
N CYS A 413 21.78 -22.94 6.89
CA CYS A 413 22.91 -22.02 7.04
C CYS A 413 24.11 -22.46 6.19
N MET A 414 24.45 -23.76 6.21
CA MET A 414 25.55 -24.31 5.44
C MET A 414 25.32 -24.22 3.92
N LYS A 415 24.09 -24.50 3.46
CA LYS A 415 23.72 -24.34 2.04
C LYS A 415 23.83 -22.89 1.58
N ILE A 416 23.26 -21.96 2.35
CA ILE A 416 23.31 -20.52 2.04
C ILE A 416 24.76 -20.02 2.06
N ARG A 417 25.57 -20.44 3.04
CA ARG A 417 26.98 -20.08 3.11
C ARG A 417 27.75 -20.55 1.87
N SER A 418 27.56 -21.80 1.46
CA SER A 418 28.16 -22.34 0.24
C SER A 418 27.77 -21.52 -1.00
N PHE A 419 26.49 -21.15 -1.11
CA PHE A 419 26.02 -20.26 -2.18
C PHE A 419 26.69 -18.89 -2.14
N ARG A 420 26.75 -18.24 -0.96
CA ARG A 420 27.43 -16.95 -0.76
C ARG A 420 28.91 -17.00 -1.16
N GLU A 421 29.62 -18.06 -0.78
CA GLU A 421 31.03 -18.26 -1.14
C GLU A 421 31.23 -18.39 -2.65
N ARG A 422 30.33 -19.11 -3.36
CA ARG A 422 30.37 -19.25 -4.83
C ARG A 422 30.07 -17.96 -5.58
N VAL A 423 29.12 -17.16 -5.08
CA VAL A 423 28.77 -15.87 -5.67
C VAL A 423 29.87 -14.83 -5.46
N GLY A 424 30.52 -14.86 -4.29
CA GLY A 424 31.50 -13.87 -3.86
C GLY A 424 30.86 -12.70 -3.09
N SER A 425 31.65 -12.04 -2.21
CA SER A 425 31.16 -11.00 -1.29
C SER A 425 30.49 -9.82 -1.99
N ASP A 426 31.07 -9.37 -3.10
CA ASP A 426 30.63 -8.14 -3.76
C ASP A 426 29.31 -8.34 -4.50
N ALA A 427 29.18 -9.47 -5.19
CA ALA A 427 27.93 -9.86 -5.82
C ALA A 427 26.86 -10.21 -4.76
N TRP A 428 27.24 -10.86 -3.66
CA TRP A 428 26.34 -11.12 -2.54
C TRP A 428 25.69 -9.84 -2.01
N ALA A 429 26.49 -8.78 -1.78
CA ALA A 429 25.96 -7.50 -1.32
C ALA A 429 24.96 -6.87 -2.31
N LYS A 430 25.21 -7.02 -3.61
CA LYS A 430 24.37 -6.46 -4.70
C LYS A 430 23.03 -7.17 -4.85
N ILE A 431 22.95 -8.48 -4.61
CA ILE A 431 21.70 -9.26 -4.70
C ILE A 431 20.59 -8.65 -3.82
N TRP A 432 20.96 -7.95 -2.76
CA TRP A 432 20.02 -7.38 -1.80
C TRP A 432 19.63 -5.94 -2.09
N ALA A 433 20.14 -5.35 -3.17
CA ALA A 433 19.74 -4.01 -3.59
C ALA A 433 18.26 -3.99 -3.99
N PRO A 434 17.52 -2.89 -3.74
CA PRO A 434 16.09 -2.80 -4.06
C PRO A 434 15.75 -3.04 -5.53
N ASP A 435 16.67 -2.73 -6.45
CA ASP A 435 16.54 -2.87 -7.89
C ASP A 435 17.11 -4.20 -8.44
N TYR A 436 17.47 -5.14 -7.55
CA TYR A 436 17.97 -6.45 -7.93
C TYR A 436 16.81 -7.44 -8.06
N ASN A 437 16.43 -7.77 -9.29
CA ASN A 437 15.31 -8.64 -9.62
C ASN A 437 15.75 -10.08 -9.96
N TRP A 438 14.78 -10.94 -10.24
CA TRP A 438 15.00 -12.35 -10.57
C TRP A 438 15.90 -12.52 -11.81
N GLU A 439 15.67 -11.73 -12.86
CA GLU A 439 16.39 -11.84 -14.13
C GLU A 439 17.90 -11.57 -13.93
N ARG A 440 18.22 -10.56 -13.11
CA ARG A 440 19.61 -10.26 -12.71
C ARG A 440 20.22 -11.34 -11.83
N PHE A 441 19.43 -11.93 -10.93
CA PHE A 441 19.88 -13.03 -10.08
C PHE A 441 20.17 -14.29 -10.89
N GLU A 442 19.28 -14.65 -11.80
CA GLU A 442 19.41 -15.80 -12.67
C GLU A 442 20.61 -15.66 -13.62
N ALA A 443 20.80 -14.46 -14.20
CA ALA A 443 21.98 -14.15 -15.01
C ALA A 443 23.28 -14.27 -14.20
N LEU A 444 23.29 -13.84 -12.94
CA LEU A 444 24.44 -14.01 -12.03
C LEU A 444 24.73 -15.49 -11.75
N CYS A 445 23.70 -16.29 -11.45
CA CYS A 445 23.86 -17.72 -11.23
C CYS A 445 24.43 -18.42 -12.46
N ARG A 446 23.92 -18.11 -13.67
CA ARG A 446 24.48 -18.61 -14.94
C ARG A 446 25.94 -18.22 -15.12
N ALA A 447 26.27 -16.94 -14.93
CA ALA A 447 27.63 -16.43 -15.09
C ALA A 447 28.63 -17.04 -14.10
N LYS A 448 28.16 -17.48 -12.92
CA LYS A 448 28.97 -18.14 -11.88
C LYS A 448 28.86 -19.67 -11.91
N SER A 449 28.18 -20.24 -12.90
CA SER A 449 27.92 -21.68 -13.01
C SER A 449 27.33 -22.28 -11.73
N ILE A 450 26.41 -21.55 -11.10
CA ILE A 450 25.71 -21.99 -9.89
C ILE A 450 24.52 -22.85 -10.32
N ASP A 451 24.46 -24.06 -9.79
CA ASP A 451 23.34 -24.97 -9.97
C ASP A 451 22.06 -24.35 -9.36
N MET A 452 21.04 -24.15 -10.19
CA MET A 452 19.75 -23.59 -9.76
C MET A 452 19.04 -24.50 -8.76
N ARG A 453 19.37 -25.80 -8.73
CA ARG A 453 18.89 -26.74 -7.71
C ARG A 453 19.34 -26.38 -6.30
N LEU A 454 20.50 -25.74 -6.15
CA LEU A 454 20.93 -25.20 -4.85
C LEU A 454 19.99 -24.09 -4.36
N ILE A 455 19.46 -23.27 -5.27
CA ILE A 455 18.55 -22.17 -4.92
C ILE A 455 17.18 -22.72 -4.52
N GLN A 456 16.67 -23.70 -5.27
CA GLN A 456 15.47 -24.47 -4.91
C GLN A 456 15.62 -25.08 -3.51
N ASP A 457 16.71 -25.83 -3.28
CA ASP A 457 17.02 -26.48 -2.01
C ASP A 457 17.08 -25.52 -0.80
N ILE A 458 17.57 -24.30 -1.00
CA ILE A 458 17.56 -23.24 0.01
C ILE A 458 16.13 -22.76 0.23
N GLY A 459 15.39 -22.48 -0.86
CA GLY A 459 13.98 -22.12 -0.84
C GLY A 459 13.12 -23.09 -0.04
N SER A 460 13.11 -24.36 -0.43
CA SER A 460 12.31 -25.41 0.22
C SER A 460 12.70 -25.62 1.68
N ALA A 461 13.97 -25.37 2.04
CA ALA A 461 14.38 -25.39 3.44
C ALA A 461 13.83 -24.17 4.21
N LEU A 462 13.78 -22.99 3.58
CA LEU A 462 13.24 -21.77 4.18
C LEU A 462 11.71 -21.82 4.32
N VAL A 463 10.97 -22.40 3.37
CA VAL A 463 9.50 -22.55 3.43
C VAL A 463 9.05 -23.39 4.63
N LYS A 464 9.88 -24.33 5.08
CA LYS A 464 9.56 -25.17 6.25
C LYS A 464 9.60 -24.40 7.57
N HIS A 465 10.25 -23.23 7.62
CA HIS A 465 10.37 -22.37 8.80
C HIS A 465 9.23 -21.36 8.89
#